data_AF-A0A7X4FQ64-F1
#
_entry.id   AF-A0A7X4FQ64-F1
#
_cell.length_a   1.000
_cell.length_b   1.000
_cell.length_c   1.000
_cell.angle_alpha   90.00
_cell.angle_beta   90.00
_cell.angle_gamma   90.00
#
_symmetry.space_group_name_H-M   'P 1'
#
loop_
_entity.id
_entity.type
_entity.pdbx_description
1 polymer ?
#
loop_
_entity_poly.entity_id
_entity_poly.type
_entity_poly.pdbx_seq_one_letter_code
_entity_poly.pdbx_strand_id
1 'polypeptide(L)'
;MKGRSFTAWAALAAVLALAPVAAFGQNDYTAPRTPFGQPDLSGIWMNNSATPMERPEQLAGRATLSDEELAELTQRIAEFRDNEQAGDLLGDRLV
;
A
#
# COMPACT_ATOMS: atom_id res chain seq x y z
N MET A 1 -36.94 -22.21 -34.75
CA MET A 1 -36.43 -20.82 -34.89
C MET A 1 -36.64 -19.92 -33.67
N LYS A 2 -37.49 -20.27 -32.69
CA LYS A 2 -37.80 -19.41 -31.52
C LYS A 2 -36.73 -19.37 -30.40
N GLY A 3 -35.82 -20.36 -30.32
CA GLY A 3 -34.79 -20.43 -29.26
C GLY A 3 -33.49 -19.67 -29.54
N ARG A 4 -33.18 -19.40 -30.81
CA ARG A 4 -31.96 -18.65 -31.23
C ARG A 4 -32.11 -17.14 -31.02
N SER A 5 -33.34 -16.64 -31.09
CA SER A 5 -33.65 -15.24 -30.76
C SER A 5 -33.62 -15.02 -29.25
N PHE A 6 -34.24 -15.90 -28.45
CA PHE A 6 -34.26 -15.76 -26.99
C PHE A 6 -32.86 -15.76 -26.36
N THR A 7 -31.97 -16.63 -26.84
CA THR A 7 -30.57 -16.67 -26.40
C THR A 7 -29.79 -15.41 -26.79
N ALA A 8 -30.06 -14.83 -27.97
CA ALA A 8 -29.46 -13.55 -28.37
C ALA A 8 -29.94 -12.38 -27.50
N TRP A 9 -31.23 -12.34 -27.14
CA TRP A 9 -31.78 -11.31 -26.25
C TRP A 9 -31.28 -11.46 -24.81
N ALA A 10 -31.15 -12.69 -24.30
CA ALA A 10 -30.59 -12.94 -22.98
C ALA A 10 -29.10 -12.58 -22.92
N ALA A 11 -28.33 -12.87 -23.96
CA ALA A 11 -26.92 -12.45 -24.07
C ALA A 11 -26.78 -10.92 -24.13
N LEU A 12 -27.65 -10.25 -24.90
CA LEU A 12 -27.67 -8.79 -24.98
C LEU A 12 -28.02 -8.15 -23.63
N ALA A 13 -29.02 -8.69 -22.92
CA ALA A 13 -29.40 -8.23 -21.59
C ALA A 13 -28.28 -8.43 -20.57
N ALA A 14 -27.56 -9.56 -20.63
CA ALA A 14 -26.42 -9.83 -19.77
C ALA A 14 -25.27 -8.84 -20.05
N VAL A 15 -24.93 -8.57 -21.30
CA VAL A 15 -23.89 -7.59 -21.68
C VAL A 15 -24.25 -6.18 -21.19
N LEU A 16 -25.52 -5.76 -21.34
CA LEU A 16 -25.98 -4.46 -20.86
C LEU A 16 -25.98 -4.35 -19.32
N ALA A 17 -26.32 -5.43 -18.62
CA ALA A 17 -26.30 -5.47 -17.15
C ALA A 17 -24.88 -5.45 -16.57
N LEU A 18 -23.89 -5.99 -17.29
CA LEU A 18 -22.48 -6.07 -16.88
C LEU A 18 -21.64 -4.86 -17.32
N ALA A 19 -22.11 -4.05 -18.27
CA ALA A 19 -21.43 -2.84 -18.73
C ALA A 19 -21.04 -1.84 -17.61
N PRO A 20 -21.90 -1.54 -16.60
CA PRO A 20 -21.52 -0.61 -15.54
C PRO A 20 -20.53 -1.20 -14.51
N VAL A 21 -20.24 -2.51 -14.51
CA VAL A 21 -19.28 -3.13 -13.57
C VAL A 21 -17.89 -2.49 -13.66
N ALA A 22 -17.49 -2.03 -14.84
CA ALA A 22 -16.22 -1.33 -15.03
C ALA A 22 -16.18 0.07 -14.40
N ALA A 23 -17.32 0.70 -14.13
CA ALA A 23 -17.42 2.05 -13.58
C ALA A 23 -17.43 2.08 -12.04
N PHE A 24 -17.82 0.99 -11.36
CA PHE A 24 -17.89 0.94 -9.89
C PHE A 24 -16.54 1.04 -9.17
N GLY A 25 -15.42 0.97 -9.90
CA GLY A 25 -14.06 1.21 -9.36
C GLY A 25 -13.52 2.62 -9.60
N GLN A 26 -14.24 3.47 -10.34
CA GLN A 26 -13.80 4.82 -10.64
C GLN A 26 -14.26 5.75 -9.52
N ASN A 27 -13.37 6.05 -8.57
CA ASN A 27 -13.62 7.12 -7.61
C ASN A 27 -13.44 8.48 -8.30
N ASP A 28 -14.41 9.39 -8.13
CA ASP A 28 -14.38 10.79 -8.60
C ASP A 28 -13.44 11.68 -7.74
N TYR A 29 -12.30 11.13 -7.33
CA TYR A 29 -11.35 11.87 -6.52
C TYR A 29 -10.70 12.97 -7.36
N THR A 30 -10.90 14.21 -6.93
CA THR A 30 -10.20 15.38 -7.48
C THR A 30 -9.17 15.87 -6.49
N ALA A 31 -7.89 15.79 -6.85
CA ALA A 31 -6.81 16.28 -6.00
C ALA A 31 -6.92 17.79 -5.78
N PRO A 32 -6.69 18.30 -4.55
CA PRO A 32 -6.56 19.74 -4.30
C PRO A 32 -5.43 20.32 -5.14
N ARG A 33 -5.49 21.62 -5.46
CA ARG A 33 -4.51 22.28 -6.33
C ARG A 33 -3.95 23.55 -5.69
N THR A 34 -2.67 23.78 -5.95
CA THR A 34 -1.95 25.02 -5.61
C THR A 34 -2.46 26.19 -6.48
N PRO A 35 -2.13 27.46 -6.13
CA PRO A 35 -2.46 28.62 -6.97
C PRO A 35 -1.89 28.56 -8.40
N PHE A 36 -0.84 27.76 -8.61
CA PHE A 36 -0.22 27.53 -9.91
C PHE A 36 -0.87 26.37 -10.69
N GLY A 37 -1.95 25.78 -10.17
CA GLY A 37 -2.73 24.73 -10.83
C GLY A 37 -2.14 23.31 -10.72
N GLN A 38 -1.05 23.13 -10.00
CA GLN A 38 -0.46 21.81 -9.74
C GLN A 38 -1.16 21.10 -8.58
N PRO A 39 -1.21 19.76 -8.52
CA PRO A 39 -1.69 19.04 -7.35
C PRO A 39 -0.99 19.50 -6.07
N ASP A 40 -1.76 19.75 -5.03
CA ASP A 40 -1.26 20.12 -3.71
C ASP A 40 -0.89 18.85 -2.94
N LEU A 41 0.41 18.65 -2.74
CA LEU A 41 1.00 17.54 -2.00
C LEU A 41 1.44 17.97 -0.59
N SER A 42 0.95 19.10 -0.08
CA SER A 42 1.21 19.52 1.29
C SER A 42 0.58 18.56 2.30
N GLY A 43 1.21 18.46 3.46
CA GLY A 43 0.85 17.52 4.51
C GLY A 43 2.07 17.12 5.34
N ILE A 44 1.85 16.24 6.32
CA ILE A 44 2.92 15.66 7.11
C ILE A 44 3.36 14.38 6.40
N TRP A 45 4.60 14.36 5.93
CA TRP A 45 5.22 13.20 5.34
C TRP A 45 6.09 12.52 6.39
N MET A 46 5.93 11.21 6.55
CA MET A 46 6.73 10.40 7.47
C MET A 46 7.54 9.38 6.68
N ASN A 47 8.79 9.18 7.08
CA ASN A 47 9.68 8.16 6.53
C ASN A 47 9.92 7.08 7.58
N ASN A 48 9.06 6.07 7.61
CA ASN A 48 9.07 5.03 8.64
C ASN A 48 9.85 3.80 8.16
N SER A 49 11.16 3.94 7.95
CA SER A 49 12.02 2.83 7.54
C SER A 49 12.54 2.07 8.75
N ALA A 50 12.35 0.74 8.76
CA ALA A 50 12.90 -0.14 9.81
C ALA A 50 14.41 -0.33 9.68
N THR A 51 14.94 -0.06 8.49
CA THR A 51 16.37 -0.22 8.20
C THR A 51 17.05 1.14 8.36
N PRO A 52 17.98 1.30 9.33
CA PRO A 52 18.76 2.52 9.48
C PRO A 52 19.66 2.76 8.27
N MET A 53 20.05 4.02 8.05
CA MET A 53 20.92 4.39 6.92
C MET A 53 22.33 3.82 7.06
N GLU A 54 22.81 3.73 8.30
CA GLU A 54 24.11 3.15 8.63
C GLU A 54 23.93 1.79 9.29
N ARG A 55 24.93 0.92 9.11
CA ARG A 55 24.90 -0.39 9.77
C ARG A 55 25.11 -0.20 11.28
N PRO A 56 24.21 -0.73 12.13
CA PRO A 56 24.38 -0.66 13.58
C PRO A 56 25.65 -1.35 14.04
N GLU A 57 26.31 -0.78 15.05
CA GLU A 57 27.56 -1.33 15.61
C GLU A 57 27.37 -2.75 16.14
N GLN A 58 26.19 -3.07 16.71
CA GLN A 58 25.89 -4.42 17.20
C GLN A 58 25.89 -5.48 16.08
N LEU A 59 25.70 -5.06 14.84
CA LEU A 59 25.69 -5.92 13.64
C LEU A 59 26.99 -5.81 12.82
N ALA A 60 28.00 -5.10 13.33
CA ALA A 60 29.29 -4.98 12.67
C ALA A 60 29.95 -6.36 12.47
N GLY A 61 30.47 -6.62 11.27
CA GLY A 61 31.12 -7.90 10.93
C GLY A 61 30.19 -9.11 10.83
N ARG A 62 28.89 -8.97 11.13
CA ARG A 62 27.89 -10.03 10.94
C ARG A 62 27.31 -9.95 9.52
N ALA A 63 27.30 -11.10 8.82
CA ALA A 63 26.76 -11.19 7.46
C ALA A 63 25.28 -11.63 7.45
N THR A 64 24.86 -12.40 8.45
CA THR A 64 23.52 -13.00 8.53
C THR A 64 22.98 -12.94 9.95
N LEU A 65 21.66 -12.87 10.05
CA LEU A 65 20.90 -13.15 11.28
C LEU A 65 20.49 -14.63 11.27
N SER A 66 20.30 -15.21 12.45
CA SER A 66 19.59 -16.49 12.58
C SER A 66 18.09 -16.30 12.35
N ASP A 67 17.37 -17.40 12.13
CA ASP A 67 15.92 -17.36 11.94
C ASP A 67 15.20 -16.81 13.19
N GLU A 68 15.68 -17.17 14.39
CA GLU A 68 15.17 -16.63 15.66
C GLU A 68 15.39 -15.12 15.79
N GLU A 69 16.60 -14.63 15.47
CA GLU A 69 16.92 -13.20 15.53
C GLU A 69 16.08 -12.40 14.52
N LEU A 70 15.86 -12.95 13.33
CA LEU A 70 15.01 -12.34 12.32
C LEU A 70 13.54 -12.30 12.77
N ALA A 71 13.05 -13.37 13.40
CA ALA A 71 11.70 -13.42 13.94
C ALA A 71 11.48 -12.36 15.03
N GLU A 72 12.44 -12.23 15.96
CA GLU A 72 12.39 -11.22 17.01
C GLU A 72 12.41 -9.79 16.44
N LEU A 73 13.32 -9.51 15.51
CA LEU A 73 13.41 -8.21 14.84
C LEU A 73 12.10 -7.86 14.13
N THR A 74 11.51 -8.83 13.43
CA THR A 74 10.25 -8.64 12.69
C THR A 74 9.09 -8.36 13.65
N GLN A 75 9.03 -9.04 14.79
CA GLN A 75 8.02 -8.77 15.82
C GLN A 75 8.14 -7.33 16.35
N ARG A 76 9.36 -6.90 16.69
CA ARG A 76 9.62 -5.53 17.17
C ARG A 76 9.24 -4.49 16.12
N ILE A 77 9.55 -4.72 14.84
CA ILE A 77 9.14 -3.84 13.72
C ILE A 77 7.61 -3.70 13.69
N ALA A 78 6.88 -4.81 13.82
CA ALA A 78 5.42 -4.81 13.80
C ALA A 78 4.84 -3.99 14.96
N GLU A 79 5.39 -4.13 16.18
CA GLU A 79 4.97 -3.37 17.36
C GLU A 79 5.17 -1.85 17.18
N PHE A 80 6.25 -1.43 16.52
CA PHE A 80 6.52 -0.01 16.30
C PHE A 80 5.78 0.59 15.11
N ARG A 81 5.50 -0.20 14.06
CA ARG A 81 4.84 0.29 12.84
C ARG A 81 3.45 0.86 13.09
N ASP A 82 2.75 0.32 14.08
CA ASP A 82 1.39 0.77 14.43
C ASP A 82 1.38 1.99 15.37
N ASN A 83 2.56 2.44 15.84
CA ASN A 83 2.70 3.66 16.64
C ASN A 83 3.00 4.88 15.74
N GLU A 84 2.15 5.91 15.81
CA GLU A 84 2.20 7.14 14.99
C GLU A 84 3.53 7.94 15.07
N GLN A 85 4.45 7.58 15.96
CA GLN A 85 5.73 8.28 16.19
C GLN A 85 6.95 7.61 15.54
N ALA A 86 6.77 6.54 14.77
CA ALA A 86 7.85 5.72 14.24
C ALA A 86 8.48 6.26 12.93
N GLY A 87 8.81 7.56 12.88
CA GLY A 87 9.55 8.21 11.78
C GLY A 87 10.94 7.60 11.54
N ASP A 88 11.92 8.45 11.19
CA ASP A 88 13.32 8.01 10.97
C ASP A 88 13.95 7.25 12.18
N LEU A 89 13.31 7.32 13.35
CA LEU A 89 13.74 6.67 14.60
C LEU A 89 13.43 5.16 14.67
N LEU A 90 12.68 4.60 13.71
CA LEU A 90 12.32 3.19 13.74
C LEU A 90 13.58 2.31 13.70
N GLY A 91 14.54 2.61 12.82
CA GLY A 91 15.81 1.88 12.73
C GLY A 91 16.62 1.85 14.04
N ASP A 92 16.80 3.01 14.68
CA ASP A 92 17.61 3.14 15.91
C ASP A 92 17.03 2.38 17.12
N ARG A 93 15.73 2.07 17.12
CA ARG A 93 15.07 1.37 18.24
C ARG A 93 15.00 -0.14 18.10
N LEU A 94 15.42 -0.66 16.95
CA LEU A 94 15.31 -2.07 16.61
C LEU A 94 16.60 -2.87 16.87
N VAL A 95 17.70 -2.19 17.20
CA VAL A 95 19.06 -2.73 17.27
C VAL A 95 19.82 -2.28 18.50
#